data_AF-A0A443QYM5-F1
#
_entry.id   AF-A0A443QYM5-F1
#
_cell.length_a   1.000
_cell.length_b   1.000
_cell.length_c   1.000
_cell.angle_alpha   90.00
_cell.angle_beta   90.00
_cell.angle_gamma   90.00
#
_symmetry.space_group_name_H-M   'P 1'
#
loop_
_entity.id
_entity.type
_entity.pdbx_description
1 polymer ?
#
loop_
_entity_poly.entity_id
_entity_poly.type
_entity_poly.pdbx_seq_one_letter_code
_entity_poly.pdbx_strand_id
1 'polypeptide(L)'
;MWKTVAIVIFFCVLFVDCQQPQEPKINWGKCSKIEPTEQDKQEKAKVIQGCLKQVPLPKNVTRESVAQHQREVAVCALNAENWFNEEGKYRYEKAERQIKSKKLEKEIETKILFHHNKCKREAQEKTEIIEEVQLYQACMDYYIAQICEITVN
;
A
#
# COMPACT_ATOMS: atom_id res chain seq x y z
N MET A 1 2.94 -4.72 0.84
CA MET A 1 2.99 -3.58 -0.09
C MET A 1 2.45 -3.96 -1.47
N TRP A 2 2.98 -4.99 -2.15
CA TRP A 2 2.42 -5.41 -3.47
C TRP A 2 1.28 -6.44 -3.37
N LYS A 3 1.05 -7.00 -2.18
CA LYS A 3 -0.25 -7.60 -1.80
C LYS A 3 -1.30 -6.53 -1.45
N THR A 4 -1.01 -5.26 -1.70
CA THR A 4 -1.72 -4.13 -1.13
C THR A 4 -1.97 -3.08 -2.21
N VAL A 5 -2.78 -3.44 -3.20
CA VAL A 5 -3.74 -2.46 -3.77
C VAL A 5 -4.80 -2.19 -2.71
N ALA A 6 -4.34 -1.80 -1.53
CA ALA A 6 -5.19 -1.36 -0.45
C ALA A 6 -5.04 0.13 -0.22
N ILE A 7 -4.28 0.89 -1.02
CA ILE A 7 -4.38 2.35 -1.00
C ILE A 7 -5.65 2.82 -1.73
N VAL A 8 -6.05 2.13 -2.81
CA VAL A 8 -7.36 2.37 -3.43
C VAL A 8 -8.51 1.90 -2.54
N ILE A 9 -8.32 0.79 -1.79
CA ILE A 9 -9.33 0.31 -0.84
C ILE A 9 -9.35 1.14 0.46
N PHE A 10 -8.20 1.65 0.95
CA PHE A 10 -8.16 2.49 2.17
C PHE A 10 -8.92 3.82 2.00
N PHE A 11 -8.96 4.36 0.78
CA PHE A 11 -9.71 5.58 0.50
C PHE A 11 -11.23 5.39 0.51
N CYS A 12 -11.73 4.15 0.43
CA CYS A 12 -13.18 3.87 0.40
C CYS A 12 -13.78 3.61 1.79
N VAL A 13 -13.00 3.15 2.77
CA VAL A 13 -13.50 2.77 4.11
C VAL A 13 -13.86 3.99 5.00
N LEU A 14 -13.67 5.21 4.50
CA LEU A 14 -13.83 6.44 5.28
C LEU A 14 -15.08 7.27 4.94
N PHE A 15 -15.83 6.88 3.91
CA PHE A 15 -17.10 7.54 3.58
C PHE A 15 -18.26 6.64 3.99
N VAL A 16 -18.89 7.04 5.11
CA VAL A 16 -20.18 6.53 5.56
C VAL A 16 -21.23 6.97 4.54
N ASP A 17 -21.70 6.03 3.71
CA ASP A 17 -23.10 5.97 3.31
C ASP A 17 -23.49 4.56 2.82
N CYS A 18 -24.73 4.19 3.15
CA CYS A 18 -25.25 2.83 3.19
C CYS A 18 -25.63 2.28 1.80
N GLN A 19 -24.63 1.78 1.08
CA GLN A 19 -24.75 0.80 -0.02
C GLN A 19 -23.39 0.12 -0.04
N GLN A 20 -23.30 -1.21 0.07
CA GLN A 20 -22.00 -1.86 -0.22
C GLN A 20 -21.63 -1.43 -1.64
N PRO A 21 -20.61 -0.56 -1.84
CA PRO A 21 -20.23 -0.19 -3.19
C PRO A 21 -19.84 -1.51 -3.86
N GLN A 22 -20.38 -1.79 -5.05
CA GLN A 22 -19.86 -2.90 -5.82
C GLN A 22 -18.35 -2.73 -5.85
N GLU A 23 -17.61 -3.78 -5.43
CA GLU A 23 -16.16 -3.71 -5.46
C GLU A 23 -15.74 -3.29 -6.87
N PRO A 24 -14.91 -2.25 -7.00
CA PRO A 24 -14.51 -1.75 -8.31
C PRO A 24 -13.87 -2.87 -9.11
N LYS A 25 -14.25 -3.01 -10.38
CA LYS A 25 -13.64 -4.03 -11.24
C LYS A 25 -12.30 -3.49 -11.72
N ILE A 26 -11.22 -4.03 -11.16
CA ILE A 26 -9.86 -3.65 -11.52
C ILE A 26 -9.41 -4.49 -12.71
N ASN A 27 -9.05 -3.83 -13.81
CA ASN A 27 -8.30 -4.45 -14.89
C ASN A 27 -6.81 -4.28 -14.60
N TRP A 28 -6.10 -5.39 -14.39
CA TRP A 28 -4.66 -5.40 -14.09
C TRP A 28 -3.76 -5.22 -15.32
N GLY A 29 -4.36 -5.05 -16.50
CA GLY A 29 -3.70 -4.83 -17.78
C GLY A 29 -2.59 -5.84 -18.04
N LYS A 30 -1.38 -5.34 -18.30
CA LYS A 30 -0.19 -6.14 -18.63
C LYS A 30 0.38 -6.92 -17.44
N CYS A 31 -0.13 -6.70 -16.23
CA CYS A 31 0.42 -7.27 -15.00
C CYS A 31 -0.59 -8.13 -14.23
N SER A 32 -1.25 -9.08 -14.87
CA SER A 32 -2.16 -10.01 -14.15
C SER A 32 -1.50 -10.75 -12.97
N LYS A 33 -0.17 -10.94 -12.99
CA LYS A 33 0.57 -11.58 -11.88
C LYS A 33 0.63 -10.76 -10.59
N ILE A 34 0.36 -9.46 -10.63
CA ILE A 34 0.32 -8.62 -9.42
C ILE A 34 -1.05 -8.59 -8.76
N GLU A 35 -2.08 -9.16 -9.41
CA GLU A 35 -3.41 -9.28 -8.82
C GLU A 35 -3.34 -10.04 -7.48
N PRO A 36 -3.89 -9.46 -6.40
CA PRO A 36 -4.02 -10.15 -5.12
C PRO A 36 -4.95 -11.34 -5.24
N THR A 37 -4.50 -12.50 -4.76
CA THR A 37 -5.39 -13.64 -4.59
C THR A 37 -6.40 -13.38 -3.46
N GLU A 38 -7.48 -14.15 -3.41
CA GLU A 38 -8.43 -14.07 -2.27
C GLU A 38 -7.75 -14.31 -0.92
N GLN A 39 -6.77 -15.22 -0.89
CA GLN A 39 -5.96 -15.44 0.31
C GLN A 39 -5.16 -14.19 0.68
N ASP A 40 -4.54 -13.49 -0.27
CA ASP A 40 -3.81 -12.25 0.00
C ASP A 40 -4.73 -11.17 0.58
N LYS A 41 -5.94 -11.03 0.04
CA LYS A 41 -6.95 -10.09 0.54
C LYS A 41 -7.34 -10.42 1.98
N GLN A 42 -7.60 -11.71 2.27
CA GLN A 42 -7.99 -12.17 3.61
C GLN A 42 -6.86 -12.01 4.63
N GLU A 43 -5.62 -12.37 4.28
CA GLU A 43 -4.45 -12.16 5.12
C GLU A 43 -4.28 -10.67 5.45
N LYS A 44 -4.42 -9.80 4.45
CA LYS A 44 -4.32 -8.36 4.65
C LYS A 44 -5.46 -7.80 5.50
N ALA A 45 -6.69 -8.26 5.27
CA ALA A 45 -7.84 -7.87 6.08
C ALA A 45 -7.66 -8.25 7.56
N LYS A 46 -7.12 -9.43 7.86
CA LYS A 46 -6.82 -9.85 9.24
C LYS A 46 -5.83 -8.91 9.92
N VAL A 47 -4.77 -8.49 9.23
CA VAL A 47 -3.81 -7.51 9.76
C VAL A 47 -4.48 -6.18 10.08
N ILE A 48 -5.28 -5.65 9.13
CA ILE A 48 -5.97 -4.37 9.31
C ILE A 48 -6.97 -4.45 10.47
N GLN A 49 -7.79 -5.50 10.53
CA GLN A 49 -8.72 -5.72 11.63
C GLN A 49 -8.00 -5.84 12.98
N GLY A 50 -6.84 -6.51 13.01
CA GLY A 50 -6.00 -6.59 14.21
C GLY A 50 -5.51 -5.22 14.67
N CYS A 51 -5.15 -4.33 13.74
CA CYS A 51 -4.73 -2.97 14.05
C CYS A 51 -5.88 -2.05 14.48
N LEU A 52 -7.03 -2.14 13.81
CA LEU A 52 -8.22 -1.36 14.19
C LEU A 52 -8.73 -1.70 15.60
N LYS A 53 -8.49 -2.92 16.10
CA LYS A 53 -8.81 -3.30 17.49
C LYS A 53 -7.83 -2.72 18.51
N GLN A 54 -6.60 -2.42 18.11
CA GLN A 54 -5.54 -1.93 18.99
C GLN A 54 -5.47 -0.40 19.02
N VAL A 55 -5.77 0.24 17.90
CA VAL A 55 -5.76 1.71 17.79
C VAL A 55 -7.15 2.23 18.17
N PRO A 56 -7.30 2.96 19.29
CA PRO A 56 -8.60 3.46 19.72
C PRO A 56 -9.13 4.50 18.72
N LEU A 57 -10.45 4.51 18.54
CA LEU A 57 -11.12 5.57 17.79
C LEU A 57 -10.96 6.92 18.52
N PRO A 58 -10.78 8.02 17.79
CA PRO A 58 -10.69 9.35 18.39
C PRO A 58 -12.03 9.71 19.06
N LYS A 59 -11.96 10.29 20.26
CA LYS A 59 -13.15 10.71 21.02
C LYS A 59 -13.90 11.86 20.34
N ASN A 60 -13.16 12.77 19.70
CA ASN A 60 -13.69 13.91 18.95
C ASN A 60 -13.29 13.74 17.50
N VAL A 61 -14.25 13.59 16.60
CA VAL A 61 -14.01 13.36 15.17
C VAL A 61 -13.72 14.70 14.49
N THR A 62 -12.44 15.08 14.46
CA THR A 62 -11.90 16.16 13.61
C THR A 62 -11.06 15.59 12.48
N ARG A 63 -10.78 16.41 11.44
CA ARG A 63 -9.92 16.00 10.33
C ARG A 63 -8.54 15.55 10.80
N GLU A 64 -7.96 16.27 11.76
CA GLU A 64 -6.66 15.97 12.34
C GLU A 64 -6.70 14.67 13.14
N SER A 65 -7.75 14.46 13.94
CA SER A 65 -7.92 13.23 14.73
C SER A 65 -8.07 11.98 13.84
N VAL A 66 -8.75 12.13 12.69
CA VAL A 66 -8.95 11.07 11.72
C VAL A 66 -7.64 10.76 11.00
N ALA A 67 -6.91 11.79 10.57
CA ALA A 67 -5.60 11.62 9.94
C ALA A 67 -4.59 10.96 10.90
N GLN A 68 -4.60 11.34 12.18
CA GLN A 68 -3.75 10.74 13.21
C GLN A 68 -4.12 9.26 13.44
N HIS A 69 -5.40 8.94 13.58
CA HIS A 69 -5.86 7.55 13.73
C HIS A 69 -5.45 6.70 12.51
N GLN A 70 -5.63 7.21 11.29
CA GLN A 70 -5.20 6.51 10.07
C GLN A 70 -3.69 6.28 10.04
N ARG A 71 -2.90 7.27 10.46
CA ARG A 71 -1.44 7.16 10.58
C ARG A 71 -1.07 6.04 11.55
N GLU A 72 -1.70 5.98 12.72
CA GLU A 72 -1.45 4.96 13.74
C GLU A 72 -1.82 3.55 13.26
N VAL A 73 -2.96 3.40 12.58
CA VAL A 73 -3.37 2.13 11.97
C VAL A 73 -2.36 1.70 10.89
N ALA A 74 -1.89 2.64 10.06
CA ALA A 74 -0.89 2.36 9.03
C ALA A 74 0.45 1.91 9.64
N VAL A 75 0.93 2.61 10.69
CA VAL A 75 2.14 2.22 11.45
C VAL A 75 1.99 0.81 12.02
N CYS A 76 0.86 0.50 12.66
CA CYS A 76 0.57 -0.83 13.19
C CYS A 76 0.66 -1.91 12.10
N ALA A 77 0.01 -1.68 10.96
CA ALA A 77 -0.01 -2.66 9.86
C ALA A 77 1.39 -2.88 9.27
N LEU A 78 2.16 -1.80 9.09
CA LEU A 78 3.53 -1.87 8.59
C LEU A 78 4.46 -2.63 9.56
N ASN A 79 4.30 -2.43 10.86
CA ASN A 79 5.03 -3.18 11.89
C ASN A 79 4.63 -4.66 11.90
N ALA A 80 3.33 -4.97 11.90
CA ALA A 80 2.83 -6.34 11.90
C ALA A 80 3.32 -7.16 10.71
N GLU A 81 3.49 -6.50 9.56
CA GLU A 81 4.04 -7.13 8.35
C GLU A 81 5.57 -7.07 8.26
N ASN A 82 6.29 -6.55 9.25
CA ASN A 82 7.75 -6.38 9.24
C ASN A 82 8.26 -5.55 8.05
N TRP A 83 7.66 -4.37 7.82
CA TRP A 83 8.12 -3.41 6.81
C TRP A 83 9.21 -2.46 7.29
N PHE A 84 9.42 -2.39 8.61
CA PHE A 84 10.53 -1.65 9.20
C PHE A 84 11.64 -2.62 9.65
N ASN A 85 12.88 -2.16 9.59
CA ASN A 85 14.02 -2.89 10.16
C ASN A 85 14.18 -2.58 11.66
N GLU A 86 15.17 -3.20 12.29
CA GLU A 86 15.45 -3.01 13.72
C GLU A 86 15.86 -1.57 14.06
N GLU A 87 16.33 -0.80 13.07
CA GLU A 87 16.64 0.62 13.17
C GLU A 87 15.42 1.53 12.90
N GLY A 88 14.23 0.96 12.69
CA GLY A 88 13.00 1.71 12.35
C GLY A 88 12.93 2.23 10.91
N LYS A 89 13.88 1.87 10.04
CA LYS A 89 13.91 2.29 8.63
C LYS A 89 13.07 1.38 7.76
N TYR A 90 12.51 1.94 6.69
CA TYR A 90 11.69 1.19 5.74
C TYR A 90 12.53 0.19 4.92
N ARG A 91 12.04 -1.04 4.78
CA ARG A 91 12.70 -2.15 4.09
C ARG A 91 12.47 -2.12 2.57
N TYR A 92 13.14 -1.21 1.87
CA TYR A 92 13.08 -1.13 0.39
C TYR A 92 13.52 -2.42 -0.30
N GLU A 93 14.51 -3.11 0.24
CA GLU A 93 15.01 -4.39 -0.27
C GLU A 93 13.94 -5.48 -0.22
N LYS A 94 13.05 -5.42 0.78
CA LYS A 94 11.89 -6.31 0.85
C LYS A 94 10.89 -5.98 -0.26
N ALA A 95 10.66 -4.69 -0.54
CA ALA A 95 9.82 -4.29 -1.66
C ALA A 95 10.40 -4.80 -2.98
N GLU A 96 11.69 -4.57 -3.25
CA GLU A 96 12.38 -5.05 -4.46
C GLU A 96 12.25 -6.58 -4.63
N ARG A 97 12.45 -7.35 -3.55
CA ARG A 97 12.23 -8.81 -3.56
C ARG A 97 10.79 -9.17 -3.90
N GLN A 98 9.80 -8.43 -3.40
CA GLN A 98 8.40 -8.64 -3.78
C GLN A 98 8.19 -8.43 -5.28
N ILE A 99 8.77 -7.39 -5.88
CA ILE A 99 8.70 -7.13 -7.33
C ILE A 99 9.19 -8.34 -8.13
N LYS A 100 10.43 -8.77 -7.85
CA LYS A 100 11.07 -9.89 -8.56
C LYS A 100 10.34 -11.22 -8.35
N SER A 101 9.74 -11.42 -7.17
CA SER A 101 8.98 -12.65 -6.87
C SER A 101 7.71 -12.81 -7.71
N LYS A 102 7.17 -11.70 -8.28
CA LYS A 102 5.98 -11.74 -9.13
C LYS A 102 6.25 -12.33 -10.51
N LYS A 103 7.52 -12.52 -10.88
CA LYS A 103 7.94 -13.12 -12.16
C LYS A 103 7.24 -12.43 -13.35
N LEU A 104 7.31 -11.10 -13.36
CA LEU A 104 6.76 -10.30 -14.45
C LEU A 104 7.60 -10.51 -15.71
N GLU A 105 7.05 -10.11 -16.85
CA GLU A 105 7.85 -10.05 -18.07
C GLU A 105 9.07 -9.16 -17.84
N LYS A 106 10.23 -9.60 -18.34
CA LYS A 106 11.52 -8.97 -18.03
C LYS A 106 11.56 -7.47 -18.34
N GLU A 107 10.89 -7.05 -19.40
CA GLU A 107 10.79 -5.63 -19.77
C GLU A 107 9.97 -4.84 -18.73
N ILE A 108 8.82 -5.36 -18.32
CA ILE A 108 7.95 -4.75 -17.29
C ILE A 108 8.69 -4.71 -15.95
N GLU A 109 9.30 -5.82 -15.54
CA GLU A 109 10.07 -5.90 -14.29
C GLU A 109 11.19 -4.85 -14.27
N THR A 110 11.94 -4.73 -15.38
CA THR A 110 13.03 -3.74 -15.51
C THR A 110 12.51 -2.32 -15.34
N LYS A 111 11.39 -1.98 -16.00
CA LYS A 111 10.75 -0.66 -15.86
C LYS A 111 10.32 -0.40 -14.42
N ILE A 112 9.66 -1.35 -13.77
CA ILE A 112 9.21 -1.13 -12.39
C ILE A 112 10.39 -1.06 -11.41
N LEU A 113 11.45 -1.85 -11.59
CA LEU A 113 12.67 -1.76 -10.78
C LEU A 113 13.43 -0.44 -10.98
N PHE A 114 13.40 0.13 -12.18
CA PHE A 114 13.90 1.48 -12.43
C PHE A 114 13.13 2.51 -11.59
N HIS A 115 11.80 2.46 -11.63
CA HIS A 115 10.95 3.37 -10.86
C HIS A 115 11.02 3.12 -9.35
N HIS A 116 11.23 1.88 -8.90
CA HIS A 116 11.53 1.54 -7.51
C HIS A 116 12.70 2.34 -6.96
N ASN A 117 13.82 2.38 -7.69
CA ASN A 117 15.00 3.12 -7.26
C ASN A 117 14.77 4.64 -7.27
N LYS A 118 13.98 5.15 -8.22
CA LYS A 118 13.60 6.56 -8.27
C LYS A 118 12.71 6.94 -7.08
N CYS A 119 11.61 6.23 -6.88
CA CYS A 119 10.67 6.47 -5.78
C CYS A 119 11.33 6.33 -4.41
N LYS A 120 12.22 5.34 -4.25
CA LYS A 120 13.02 5.19 -3.03
C LYS A 120 13.84 6.45 -2.75
N ARG A 121 14.57 6.96 -3.74
CA ARG A 121 15.43 8.14 -3.57
C ARG A 121 14.62 9.37 -3.16
N GLU A 122 13.49 9.60 -3.83
CA GLU A 122 12.59 10.73 -3.51
C GLU A 122 11.95 10.58 -2.11
N ALA A 123 11.60 9.36 -1.72
CA ALA A 123 11.04 9.08 -0.40
C ALA A 123 12.04 9.31 0.74
N GLN A 124 13.30 8.95 0.54
CA GLN A 124 14.36 9.11 1.54
C GLN A 124 14.72 10.58 1.86
N GLU A 125 14.18 11.54 1.10
CA GLU A 125 14.29 12.97 1.43
C GLU A 125 13.32 13.40 2.53
N LYS A 126 12.37 12.55 2.93
CA LYS A 126 11.42 12.84 4.01
C LYS A 126 12.04 12.62 5.38
N THR A 127 11.75 13.54 6.29
CA THR A 127 12.21 13.48 7.69
C THR A 127 11.38 12.48 8.49
N GLU A 128 10.07 12.44 8.26
CA GLU A 128 9.16 11.56 8.97
C GLU A 128 9.00 10.22 8.22
N ILE A 129 9.24 9.10 8.92
CA ILE A 129 9.19 7.76 8.35
C ILE A 129 7.85 7.42 7.68
N ILE A 130 6.73 7.95 8.17
CA ILE A 130 5.44 7.71 7.55
C ILE A 130 5.26 8.52 6.27
N GLU A 131 5.79 9.73 6.22
CA GLU A 131 5.77 10.53 4.98
C GLU A 131 6.66 9.90 3.92
N GLU A 132 7.83 9.37 4.33
CA GLU A 132 8.71 8.54 3.48
C GLU A 132 7.93 7.38 2.87
N VAL A 133 7.26 6.57 3.70
CA VAL A 133 6.52 5.40 3.23
C VAL A 133 5.35 5.78 2.34
N GLN A 134 4.57 6.80 2.70
CA GLN A 134 3.42 7.25 1.92
C GLN A 134 3.84 7.78 0.55
N LEU A 135 4.92 8.57 0.49
CA LEU A 135 5.46 9.06 -0.78
C LEU A 135 5.96 7.89 -1.65
N TYR A 136 6.74 6.98 -1.07
CA TYR A 136 7.22 5.80 -1.79
C TYR A 136 6.06 4.96 -2.34
N GLN A 137 5.04 4.71 -1.52
CA GLN A 137 3.85 3.95 -1.91
C GLN A 137 3.08 4.62 -3.04
N ALA A 138 2.75 5.90 -2.91
CA ALA A 138 2.04 6.65 -3.94
C ALA A 138 2.83 6.72 -5.26
N CYS A 139 4.14 6.95 -5.18
CA CYS A 139 5.02 6.97 -6.34
C CYS A 139 5.05 5.62 -7.07
N MET A 140 5.17 4.52 -6.32
CA MET A 140 5.16 3.17 -6.89
C MET A 140 3.80 2.82 -7.50
N ASP A 141 2.70 3.12 -6.81
CA ASP A 141 1.35 2.86 -7.30
C ASP A 141 1.09 3.58 -8.62
N TYR A 142 1.52 4.85 -8.73
CA TYR A 142 1.43 5.63 -9.97
C TYR A 142 2.18 4.95 -11.14
N TYR A 143 3.46 4.62 -10.96
CA TYR A 143 4.24 4.03 -12.05
C TYR A 143 3.80 2.61 -12.38
N ILE A 144 3.39 1.81 -11.39
CA ILE A 144 2.83 0.47 -11.62
C ILE A 144 1.56 0.61 -12.44
N ALA A 145 0.62 1.49 -12.07
CA ALA A 145 -0.61 1.70 -12.82
C ALA A 145 -0.33 2.10 -14.27
N GLN A 146 0.64 2.98 -14.52
CA GLN A 146 1.03 3.39 -15.87
C GLN A 146 1.69 2.27 -16.67
N ILE A 147 2.68 1.58 -16.11
CA ILE A 147 3.45 0.52 -16.80
C ILE A 147 2.55 -0.67 -17.10
N CYS A 148 1.70 -1.03 -16.14
CA CYS A 148 0.80 -2.16 -16.22
C CYS A 148 -0.52 -1.84 -16.94
N GLU A 149 -0.80 -0.57 -17.26
CA GLU A 149 -2.05 -0.12 -17.86
C GLU A 149 -3.28 -0.51 -17.03
N ILE A 150 -3.20 -0.30 -15.72
CA ILE A 150 -4.27 -0.64 -14.78
C ILE A 150 -5.41 0.38 -14.93
N THR A 151 -6.64 -0.12 -15.07
CA THR A 151 -7.84 0.72 -15.09
C THR A 151 -8.85 0.25 -14.05
N VAL A 152 -9.62 1.20 -13.52
CA VAL A 152 -10.72 0.97 -12.59
C VAL A 152 -12.03 1.22 -13.33
N ASN A 153 -12.92 0.24 -13.34
CA ASN A 153 -14.24 0.31 -13.97
C ASN A 153 -15.35 0.17 -12.93
#